data_AF-A0A350AH10-F1
#
_entry.id   AF-A0A350AH10-F1
#
_cell.length_a   1.000
_cell.length_b   1.000
_cell.length_c   1.000
_cell.angle_alpha   90.00
_cell.angle_beta   90.00
_cell.angle_gamma   90.00
#
_symmetry.space_group_name_H-M   'P 1'
#
loop_
_entity.id
_entity.type
_entity.pdbx_description
1 polymer ?
#
loop_
_entity_poly.entity_id
_entity_poly.type
_entity_poly.pdbx_seq_one_letter_code
_entity_poly.pdbx_strand_id
1 'polypeptide(L)'
;MVAGCGSLKNLTQSSSKRVLFEGLYYPARLSPNRDDRKAFTVTVNRAAQGIEGAREAGRYEATRYCIEIYGRSDATWTVGPDTEGLAVVDDQLILAGRCKG
;
A
#
# COMPACT_ATOMS: atom_id res chain seq x y z
N MET A 1 24.37 -35.25 32.34
CA MET A 1 24.29 -33.78 32.43
C MET A 1 23.88 -33.27 31.05
N VAL A 2 22.59 -33.04 30.81
CA VAL A 2 22.11 -32.55 29.51
C VAL A 2 21.96 -31.03 29.61
N ALA A 3 22.75 -30.33 28.82
CA ALA A 3 22.89 -28.88 28.81
C ALA A 3 21.79 -28.21 27.96
N GLY A 4 21.31 -27.07 28.45
CA GLY A 4 20.98 -25.92 27.60
C GLY A 4 19.58 -25.87 27.00
N CYS A 5 18.58 -25.51 27.80
CA CYS A 5 17.41 -24.79 27.29
C CYS A 5 17.84 -23.32 27.06
N GLY A 6 18.45 -23.05 25.91
CA GLY A 6 18.84 -21.72 25.49
C GLY A 6 17.61 -20.87 25.15
N SER A 7 17.50 -19.70 25.77
CA SER A 7 16.42 -18.73 25.60
C SER A 7 16.10 -18.42 24.14
N LEU A 8 14.94 -18.85 23.65
CA LEU A 8 14.33 -18.35 22.42
C LEU A 8 13.71 -16.96 22.68
N LYS A 9 14.55 -15.96 22.93
CA LYS A 9 14.19 -14.54 22.82
C LYS A 9 14.63 -14.08 21.44
N ASN A 10 13.69 -14.00 20.46
CA ASN A 10 13.73 -13.14 19.24
C ASN A 10 13.07 -13.75 17.98
N LEU A 11 11.90 -14.40 18.07
CA LEU A 11 11.14 -14.78 16.86
C LEU A 11 10.07 -13.77 16.41
N THR A 12 9.98 -12.60 17.03
CA THR A 12 9.11 -11.53 16.51
C THR A 12 9.95 -10.40 15.93
N GLN A 13 10.84 -10.73 14.99
CA GLN A 13 11.32 -9.73 14.04
C GLN A 13 10.08 -9.20 13.33
N SER A 14 9.66 -8.00 13.75
CA SER A 14 8.67 -7.17 13.08
C SER A 14 9.23 -6.81 11.71
N SER A 15 9.16 -7.76 10.79
CA SER A 15 9.55 -7.59 9.41
C SER A 15 8.54 -6.62 8.84
N SER A 16 8.93 -5.35 8.71
CA SER A 16 8.22 -4.39 7.88
C SER A 16 8.01 -5.09 6.54
N LYS A 17 6.78 -5.53 6.26
CA LYS A 17 6.43 -6.36 5.11
C LYS A 17 6.54 -5.49 3.86
N ARG A 18 7.77 -5.26 3.40
CA ARG A 18 8.08 -4.52 2.20
C ARG A 18 7.63 -5.39 1.03
N VAL A 19 6.52 -5.01 0.42
CA VAL A 19 6.05 -5.67 -0.80
C VAL A 19 6.87 -5.12 -1.96
N LEU A 20 7.44 -6.03 -2.73
CA LEU A 20 8.16 -5.72 -3.97
C LEU A 20 7.18 -5.92 -5.12
N PHE A 21 7.17 -4.99 -6.05
CA PHE A 21 6.39 -5.04 -7.28
C PHE A 21 7.37 -5.00 -8.44
N GLU A 22 7.33 -5.95 -9.37
CA GLU A 22 8.33 -6.06 -10.44
C GLU A 22 9.78 -6.13 -9.92
N GLY A 23 10.00 -6.68 -8.71
CA GLY A 23 11.31 -6.73 -8.05
C GLY A 23 11.78 -5.40 -7.45
N LEU A 24 11.00 -4.33 -7.58
CA LEU A 24 11.31 -2.98 -7.08
C LEU A 24 10.44 -2.63 -5.87
N TYR A 25 10.97 -1.79 -4.98
CA TYR A 25 10.25 -1.31 -3.81
C TYR A 25 9.62 0.05 -4.07
N TYR A 26 8.30 0.13 -3.86
CA TYR A 26 7.51 1.34 -4.03
C TYR A 26 6.88 1.74 -2.70
N PRO A 27 7.37 2.82 -2.04
CA PRO A 27 6.77 3.31 -0.82
C PRO A 27 5.42 3.95 -1.12
N ALA A 28 4.33 3.22 -0.83
CA ALA A 28 2.97 3.73 -0.88
C ALA A 28 2.59 4.35 0.47
N ARG A 29 1.89 5.48 0.43
CA ARG A 29 1.41 6.18 1.62
C ARG A 29 -0.05 6.55 1.40
N LEU A 30 -0.94 6.01 2.22
CA LEU A 30 -2.36 6.33 2.16
C LEU A 30 -2.71 7.42 3.17
N SER A 31 -3.40 8.45 2.69
CA SER A 31 -3.93 9.55 3.48
C SER A 31 -5.45 9.55 3.35
N PRO A 32 -6.20 9.21 4.41
CA PRO A 32 -7.65 9.30 4.39
C PRO A 32 -8.11 10.75 4.54
N ASN A 33 -9.29 11.06 4.00
CA ASN A 33 -9.93 12.35 4.20
C ASN A 33 -10.46 12.43 5.65
N ARG A 34 -10.30 13.60 6.29
CA ARG A 34 -10.71 13.84 7.68
C ARG A 34 -12.23 13.83 7.84
N ASP A 35 -12.94 14.45 6.91
CA ASP A 35 -14.41 14.51 6.92
C ASP A 35 -15.02 13.18 6.46
N ASP A 36 -14.32 12.50 5.56
CA ASP A 36 -14.80 11.26 4.96
C ASP A 36 -13.74 10.17 4.97
N ARG A 37 -13.71 9.39 6.05
CA ARG A 37 -12.75 8.28 6.21
C ARG A 37 -12.86 7.22 5.11
N LYS A 38 -13.97 7.17 4.35
CA LYS A 38 -14.08 6.26 3.21
C LYS A 38 -13.25 6.78 2.04
N ALA A 39 -13.14 8.09 1.87
CA ALA A 39 -12.34 8.71 0.81
C ALA A 39 -10.86 8.74 1.23
N PHE A 40 -9.99 8.36 0.31
CA PHE A 40 -8.55 8.29 0.55
C PHE A 40 -7.77 8.69 -0.69
N THR A 41 -6.54 9.14 -0.44
CA THR A 41 -5.53 9.41 -1.47
C THR A 41 -4.30 8.56 -1.18
N VAL A 42 -3.83 7.82 -2.18
CA VAL A 42 -2.60 7.03 -2.09
C VAL A 42 -1.52 7.73 -2.89
N THR A 43 -0.40 8.01 -2.25
CA THR A 43 0.79 8.56 -2.89
C THR A 43 1.85 7.47 -2.92
N VAL A 44 2.18 7.01 -4.12
CA VAL A 44 3.23 6.01 -4.35
C VAL A 44 4.48 6.74 -4.81
N ASN A 45 5.54 6.63 -4.02
CA ASN A 45 6.84 7.21 -4.36
C ASN A 45 7.62 6.29 -5.28
N ARG A 46 8.62 6.85 -5.96
CA ARG A 46 9.48 6.12 -6.91
C ARG A 46 8.70 5.56 -8.09
N ALA A 47 7.70 6.29 -8.57
CA ALA A 47 6.88 5.82 -9.68
C ALA A 47 7.60 5.92 -11.03
N ALA A 48 8.64 6.76 -11.16
CA ALA A 48 9.41 6.88 -12.40
C ALA A 48 10.27 5.64 -12.70
N GLN A 49 10.58 4.80 -11.70
CA GLN A 49 11.29 3.53 -11.92
C GLN A 49 10.41 2.45 -12.58
N GLY A 50 9.08 2.63 -12.57
CA GLY A 50 8.13 1.71 -13.17
C GLY A 50 6.68 2.03 -12.81
N ILE A 51 5.89 2.47 -13.80
CA ILE A 51 4.49 2.87 -13.59
C ILE A 51 3.62 1.67 -13.19
N GLU A 52 3.82 0.51 -13.82
CA GLU A 52 3.05 -0.71 -13.53
C GLU A 52 3.26 -1.19 -12.09
N GLY A 53 4.50 -1.21 -11.60
CA GLY A 53 4.81 -1.56 -10.22
C GLY A 53 4.24 -0.55 -9.22
N ALA A 54 4.30 0.76 -9.54
CA ALA A 54 3.72 1.80 -8.71
C ALA A 54 2.19 1.72 -8.65
N ARG A 55 1.54 1.42 -9.78
CA ARG A 55 0.10 1.19 -9.89
C ARG A 55 -0.34 0.04 -8.99
N GLU A 56 0.38 -1.08 -9.05
CA GLU A 56 0.11 -2.26 -8.23
C GLU A 56 0.31 -1.96 -6.73
N ALA A 57 1.38 -1.25 -6.39
CA ALA A 57 1.66 -0.81 -5.02
C ALA A 57 0.54 0.06 -4.45
N GLY A 58 0.06 1.02 -5.26
CA GLY A 58 -1.05 1.89 -4.87
C GLY A 58 -2.36 1.13 -4.66
N ARG A 59 -2.67 0.17 -5.54
CA ARG A 59 -3.86 -0.70 -5.40
C ARG A 59 -3.78 -1.56 -4.14
N TYR A 60 -2.61 -2.14 -3.87
CA TYR A 60 -2.39 -2.97 -2.70
C TYR A 60 -2.62 -2.19 -1.40
N GLU A 61 -2.04 -0.99 -1.29
CA GLU A 61 -2.18 -0.14 -0.10
C GLU A 61 -3.63 0.29 0.14
N ALA A 62 -4.36 0.69 -0.91
CA ALA A 62 -5.77 1.02 -0.81
C ALA A 62 -6.62 -0.17 -0.37
N THR A 63 -6.39 -1.35 -0.95
CA THR A 63 -7.13 -2.57 -0.61
C THR A 63 -6.88 -2.96 0.85
N ARG A 64 -5.62 -2.86 1.32
CA ARG A 64 -5.26 -3.10 2.72
C ARG A 64 -6.05 -2.17 3.65
N TYR A 65 -6.05 -0.86 3.36
CA TYR A 65 -6.77 0.12 4.15
C TYR A 65 -8.29 -0.13 4.19
N CYS A 66 -8.92 -0.39 3.05
CA CYS A 66 -10.35 -0.66 3.01
C CYS A 66 -10.72 -1.93 3.81
N ILE A 67 -9.90 -2.97 3.76
CA ILE A 67 -10.10 -4.17 4.57
C ILE A 67 -9.92 -3.87 6.06
N GLU A 68 -8.86 -3.14 6.44
CA GLU A 68 -8.57 -2.84 7.84
C GLU A 68 -9.61 -1.93 8.50
N ILE A 69 -10.15 -0.96 7.76
CA ILE A 69 -11.10 0.02 8.31
C ILE A 69 -12.56 -0.39 8.13
N TYR A 70 -12.91 -0.97 6.97
CA TYR A 70 -14.30 -1.25 6.59
C TYR A 70 -14.60 -2.74 6.39
N GLY A 71 -13.60 -3.62 6.44
CA GLY A 71 -13.78 -5.05 6.25
C GLY A 71 -14.09 -5.46 4.81
N ARG A 72 -13.91 -4.57 3.82
CA ARG A 72 -14.14 -4.86 2.40
C ARG A 72 -12.92 -4.50 1.57
N SER A 73 -12.63 -5.31 0.55
CA SER A 73 -11.56 -5.05 -0.42
C SER A 73 -11.96 -4.06 -1.51
N ASP A 74 -13.25 -3.80 -1.67
CA ASP A 74 -13.74 -3.01 -2.79
C ASP A 74 -13.56 -1.51 -2.55
N ALA A 75 -12.97 -0.84 -3.53
CA ALA A 75 -12.87 0.61 -3.59
C ALA A 75 -13.48 1.14 -4.89
N THR A 76 -14.26 2.21 -4.78
CA THR A 76 -14.68 3.06 -5.88
C THR A 76 -13.55 4.04 -6.17
N TRP A 77 -12.91 3.89 -7.32
CA TRP A 77 -11.78 4.73 -7.71
C TRP A 77 -12.23 5.96 -8.50
N THR A 78 -11.61 7.10 -8.21
CA THR A 78 -11.71 8.31 -9.04
C THR A 78 -10.52 8.38 -10.00
N VAL A 79 -9.32 8.17 -9.46
CA VAL A 79 -8.08 7.95 -10.20
C VAL A 79 -7.55 6.60 -9.74
N GLY A 80 -7.90 5.58 -10.51
CA GLY A 80 -7.66 4.19 -10.15
C GLY A 80 -6.44 3.63 -10.86
N PRO A 81 -6.05 2.41 -10.48
CA PRO A 81 -5.03 1.70 -11.21
C PRO A 81 -5.42 1.56 -12.70
N ASP A 82 -6.69 1.31 -12.99
CA ASP A 82 -7.21 1.12 -14.35
C ASP A 82 -7.40 2.41 -15.16
N THR A 83 -7.08 3.57 -14.58
CA THR A 83 -7.12 4.84 -15.30
C THR A 83 -5.99 4.89 -16.32
N GLU A 84 -6.34 5.12 -17.58
CA GLU A 84 -5.36 5.37 -18.64
C GLU A 84 -4.72 6.76 -18.48
N GLY A 85 -3.41 6.87 -18.76
CA GLY A 85 -2.70 8.14 -18.66
C GLY A 85 -2.37 8.59 -17.23
N LEU A 86 -2.18 7.64 -16.30
CA LEU A 86 -1.68 7.95 -14.96
C LEU A 86 -0.40 8.81 -15.03
N ALA A 87 -0.52 10.04 -14.55
CA ALA A 87 0.59 10.98 -14.53
C ALA A 87 1.47 10.72 -13.30
N VAL A 88 2.77 10.53 -13.55
CA VAL A 88 3.78 10.59 -12.51
C VAL A 88 4.23 12.04 -12.39
N VAL A 89 4.06 12.63 -11.21
CA VAL A 89 4.46 14.01 -10.89
C VAL A 89 5.49 13.93 -9.77
N ASP A 90 6.65 14.57 -9.93
CA ASP A 90 7.73 14.53 -8.93
C ASP A 90 8.15 13.11 -8.50
N ASP A 91 8.23 12.17 -9.45
CA ASP A 91 8.52 10.75 -9.17
C ASP A 91 7.47 10.08 -8.24
N GLN A 92 6.27 10.66 -8.16
CA GLN A 92 5.16 10.17 -7.39
C GLN A 92 3.95 9.88 -8.27
N LEU A 93 3.31 8.75 -8.02
CA LEU A 93 2.01 8.40 -8.59
C LEU A 93 0.94 8.64 -7.53
N ILE A 94 -0.07 9.45 -7.87
CA ILE A 94 -1.18 9.75 -6.98
C ILE A 94 -2.41 9.00 -7.48
N LEU A 95 -2.96 8.14 -6.62
CA LEU A 95 -4.24 7.48 -6.82
C LEU A 95 -5.24 8.02 -5.81
N ALA A 96 -6.50 8.12 -6.21
CA ALA A 96 -7.55 8.62 -5.34
C ALA A 96 -8.80 7.78 -5.51
N GLY A 97 -9.44 7.46 -4.38
CA GLY A 97 -10.61 6.61 -4.38
C GLY A 97 -11.34 6.65 -3.06
N ARG A 98 -12.33 5.77 -2.95
CA ARG A 98 -13.18 5.67 -1.79
C ARG A 98 -13.52 4.20 -1.51
N CYS A 99 -13.40 3.74 -0.28
CA CYS A 99 -13.83 2.38 0.08
C CYS A 99 -15.35 2.22 -0.11
N LYS A 100 -15.78 1.09 -0.69
CA LYS A 100 -17.19 0.72 -0.72
C LYS A 100 -17.60 0.24 0.67
N GLY A 101 -18.51 0.98 1.29
CA GLY A 101 -19.05 0.65 2.62
C GLY A 101 -20.48 0.18 2.56
#